data_AF-A0AAI9Z281-F1
#
_entry.id   AF-A0AAI9Z281-F1
#
_cell.length_a   1.000
_cell.length_b   1.000
_cell.length_c   1.000
_cell.angle_alpha   90.00
_cell.angle_beta   90.00
_cell.angle_gamma   90.00
#
_symmetry.space_group_name_H-M   'P 1'
#
loop_
_entity.id
_entity.type
_entity.pdbx_description
1 polymer ?
#
loop_
_entity_poly.entity_id
_entity_poly.type
_entity_poly.pdbx_seq_one_letter_code
_entity_poly.pdbx_strand_id
1 'polypeptide(L)'
;MATPAQANNTHNNGPIDHNDLNEWKDRFNDVLARPSEHVNSKSPETSRPWQNGFFGCFNPIDLCAITCCVPCVTFGKTHHRLRKNGSLTGYEPINTSCLMFWGSTCFGLHWIPLALQRANLREKYNLQGSCLVDLATACCCGCCDLIQQEKEAEFREAQTAIASKGYEATAGMSIPQPEQKV
;
A
#
# COMPACT_ATOMS: atom_id res chain seq x y z
N MET A 1 -28.59 -20.20 12.42
CA MET A 1 -27.68 -19.55 11.46
C MET A 1 -27.45 -18.14 11.95
N ALA A 2 -26.32 -17.89 12.62
CA ALA A 2 -26.00 -16.59 13.18
C ALA A 2 -25.27 -15.76 12.12
N THR A 3 -25.83 -14.59 11.80
CA THR A 3 -25.21 -13.57 10.96
C THR A 3 -23.92 -13.07 11.63
N PRO A 4 -22.77 -12.97 10.95
CA PRO A 4 -21.62 -12.33 11.56
C PRO A 4 -21.90 -10.83 11.71
N ALA A 5 -21.71 -10.34 12.93
CA ALA A 5 -21.84 -8.94 13.29
C ALA A 5 -20.90 -8.09 12.42
N GLN A 6 -21.45 -7.05 11.78
CA GLN A 6 -20.65 -6.00 11.18
C GLN A 6 -19.77 -5.39 12.28
N ALA A 7 -18.46 -5.46 12.09
CA ALA A 7 -17.49 -4.82 12.97
C ALA A 7 -17.80 -3.32 13.01
N ASN A 8 -18.18 -2.85 14.18
CA ASN A 8 -18.55 -1.47 14.45
C ASN A 8 -17.34 -0.58 14.14
N ASN A 9 -17.48 0.35 13.19
CA ASN A 9 -16.48 1.39 12.94
C ASN A 9 -16.37 2.26 14.20
N THR A 10 -15.36 2.00 15.02
CA THR A 10 -14.90 2.95 16.04
C THR A 10 -14.36 4.17 15.32
N HIS A 11 -15.21 5.18 15.19
CA HIS A 11 -14.83 6.51 14.75
C HIS A 11 -13.93 7.11 15.85
N ASN A 12 -12.62 6.96 15.70
CA ASN A 12 -11.65 7.52 16.64
C ASN A 12 -11.55 9.03 16.38
N ASN A 13 -11.86 9.86 17.37
CA ASN A 13 -11.79 11.33 17.30
C ASN A 13 -10.32 11.86 17.33
N GLY A 14 -9.37 11.09 16.81
CA GLY A 14 -7.94 11.42 16.85
C GLY A 14 -7.14 10.66 15.80
N PRO A 15 -5.88 11.06 15.57
CA PRO A 15 -5.04 10.53 14.49
C PRO A 15 -4.60 9.07 14.69
N ILE A 16 -4.87 8.49 15.85
CA ILE A 16 -4.46 7.13 16.22
C ILE A 16 -5.65 6.17 16.09
N ASP A 17 -5.54 5.30 15.10
CA ASP A 17 -6.35 4.09 14.91
C ASP A 17 -5.67 2.88 15.55
N HIS A 18 -6.36 2.24 16.50
CA HIS A 18 -5.86 1.07 17.22
C HIS A 18 -5.74 -0.18 16.33
N ASN A 19 -6.55 -0.29 15.27
CA ASN A 19 -6.45 -1.40 14.33
C ASN A 19 -5.13 -1.33 13.55
N ASP A 20 -4.76 -0.13 13.09
CA ASP A 20 -3.46 0.10 12.44
C ASP A 20 -2.29 -0.17 13.37
N LEU A 21 -2.40 0.25 14.64
CA LEU A 21 -1.36 -0.02 15.65
C LEU A 21 -1.15 -1.53 15.85
N ASN A 22 -2.23 -2.28 15.98
CA ASN A 22 -2.18 -3.72 16.17
C ASN A 22 -1.62 -4.42 14.93
N GLU A 23 -2.04 -4.03 13.73
CA GLU A 23 -1.51 -4.59 12.49
C GLU A 23 0.01 -4.40 12.40
N TRP A 24 0.47 -3.19 12.68
CA TRP A 24 1.90 -2.90 12.70
C TRP A 24 2.65 -3.73 13.75
N LYS A 25 2.10 -3.82 14.98
CA LYS A 25 2.67 -4.63 16.05
C LYS A 25 2.80 -6.10 15.63
N ASP A 26 1.75 -6.66 15.04
CA ASP A 26 1.74 -8.05 14.59
C ASP A 26 2.78 -8.30 13.50
N ARG A 27 2.94 -7.36 12.57
CA ARG A 27 3.97 -7.42 11.51
C ARG A 27 5.38 -7.37 12.09
N PHE A 28 5.63 -6.49 13.05
CA PHE A 28 6.93 -6.45 13.73
C PHE A 28 7.20 -7.76 14.49
N ASN A 29 6.21 -8.28 15.20
CA ASN A 29 6.34 -9.54 15.92
C ASN A 29 6.60 -10.72 14.98
N ASP A 30 5.94 -10.77 13.81
CA ASP A 30 6.15 -11.85 12.84
C ASP A 30 7.57 -11.85 12.27
N VAL A 31 8.11 -10.67 11.95
CA VAL A 31 9.50 -10.51 11.51
C VAL A 31 10.49 -10.98 12.58
N LEU A 32 10.21 -10.68 13.85
CA LEU A 32 11.03 -11.13 14.98
C LEU A 32 10.89 -12.62 15.27
N ALA A 33 9.71 -13.20 15.06
CA ALA A 33 9.47 -14.62 15.26
C ALA A 33 10.15 -15.48 14.19
N ARG A 34 10.23 -14.98 12.94
CA ARG A 34 10.76 -15.73 11.79
C ARG A 34 11.72 -14.89 10.94
N PRO A 35 12.83 -14.39 11.51
CA PRO A 35 13.72 -13.46 10.81
C PRO A 35 14.42 -14.10 9.61
N SER A 36 14.79 -15.38 9.72
CA SER A 36 15.46 -16.12 8.64
C SER A 36 14.58 -16.25 7.39
N GLU A 37 13.29 -16.52 7.57
CA GLU A 37 12.34 -16.61 6.45
C GLU A 37 12.19 -15.27 5.73
N HIS A 38 12.06 -14.18 6.49
CA HIS A 38 11.94 -12.85 5.94
C HIS A 38 13.20 -12.41 5.21
N VAL A 39 14.38 -12.58 5.81
CA VAL A 39 15.66 -12.20 5.21
C VAL A 39 15.92 -12.95 3.90
N ASN A 40 15.57 -14.24 3.85
CA ASN A 40 15.72 -15.07 2.64
C ASN A 40 14.54 -14.94 1.66
N SER A 41 13.53 -14.11 1.96
CA SER A 41 12.37 -13.94 1.08
C SER A 41 12.75 -13.26 -0.24
N LYS A 42 12.29 -13.86 -1.34
CA LYS A 42 12.43 -13.35 -2.70
C LYS A 42 11.11 -13.55 -3.44
N SER A 43 10.73 -12.57 -4.25
CA SER A 43 9.54 -12.68 -5.09
C SER A 43 9.70 -13.82 -6.11
N PRO A 44 8.61 -14.52 -6.47
CA PRO A 44 8.66 -15.62 -7.44
C PRO A 44 9.05 -15.13 -8.85
N GLU A 45 9.49 -16.03 -9.72
CA GLU A 45 9.87 -15.67 -11.10
C GLU A 45 8.69 -15.14 -11.92
N THR A 46 7.46 -15.48 -11.54
CA THR A 46 6.21 -14.96 -12.12
C THR A 46 5.84 -13.55 -11.64
N SER A 47 6.68 -12.92 -10.80
CA SER A 47 6.44 -11.57 -10.31
C SER A 47 6.68 -10.50 -11.38
N ARG A 48 5.88 -9.44 -11.31
CA ARG A 48 5.87 -8.35 -12.28
C ARG A 48 6.95 -7.32 -11.95
N PRO A 49 7.52 -6.63 -12.96
CA PRO A 49 8.42 -5.52 -12.71
C PRO A 49 7.67 -4.34 -12.05
N TRP A 50 8.46 -3.45 -11.45
CA TRP A 50 8.00 -2.14 -10.98
C TRP A 50 7.68 -1.25 -12.19
N GLN A 51 6.56 -0.53 -12.15
CA GLN A 51 6.24 0.42 -13.22
C GLN A 51 7.13 1.65 -13.15
N ASN A 52 7.36 2.16 -11.94
CA ASN A 52 8.15 3.37 -11.73
C ASN A 52 9.60 3.01 -11.44
N GLY A 53 10.54 3.66 -12.12
CA GLY A 53 11.98 3.52 -11.85
C GLY A 53 12.38 4.09 -10.48
N PHE A 54 13.39 3.51 -9.85
CA PHE A 54 13.82 3.88 -8.49
C PHE A 54 14.29 5.34 -8.37
N PHE A 55 15.11 5.82 -9.32
CA PHE A 55 15.61 7.20 -9.33
C PHE A 55 14.66 8.21 -10.01
N GLY A 56 13.41 7.81 -10.27
CA GLY A 56 12.38 8.67 -10.86
C GLY A 56 11.68 9.59 -9.86
N CYS A 57 12.33 9.96 -8.76
CA CYS A 57 11.72 10.63 -7.62
C CYS A 57 11.35 12.10 -7.86
N PHE A 58 11.98 12.78 -8.82
CA PHE A 58 11.69 14.19 -9.16
C PHE A 58 10.45 14.37 -10.05
N ASN A 59 9.74 13.30 -10.38
CA ASN A 59 8.52 13.37 -11.16
C ASN A 59 7.41 12.53 -10.50
N PRO A 60 6.35 13.14 -9.96
CA PRO A 60 6.05 14.58 -9.99
C PRO A 60 6.77 15.35 -8.85
N ILE A 61 7.04 16.64 -9.07
CA ILE A 61 7.89 17.47 -8.17
C ILE A 61 7.21 17.75 -6.82
N ASP A 62 5.88 17.88 -6.81
CA ASP A 62 5.08 18.06 -5.61
C ASP A 62 5.21 16.86 -4.66
N LEU A 63 5.15 15.63 -5.19
CA LEU A 63 5.39 14.41 -4.43
C LEU A 63 6.82 14.39 -3.89
N CYS A 64 7.81 14.76 -4.71
CA CYS A 64 9.19 14.88 -4.26
C CYS A 64 9.34 15.85 -3.08
N ALA A 65 8.75 17.04 -3.20
CA ALA A 65 8.84 18.08 -2.19
C ALA A 65 8.19 17.64 -0.87
N ILE A 66 6.97 17.07 -0.91
CA ILE A 66 6.29 16.62 0.31
C ILE A 66 7.00 15.44 0.96
N THR A 67 7.53 14.49 0.18
CA THR A 67 8.28 13.36 0.74
C THR A 67 9.62 13.79 1.32
N CYS A 68 10.30 14.77 0.73
CA CYS A 68 11.55 15.31 1.27
C CYS A 68 11.34 16.10 2.57
N CYS A 69 10.27 16.90 2.65
CA CYS A 69 10.01 17.76 3.81
C CYS A 69 9.29 17.01 4.94
N VAL A 70 8.33 16.14 4.60
CA VAL A 70 7.45 15.46 5.55
C VAL A 70 7.21 14.00 5.11
N PRO A 71 8.26 13.16 5.11
CA PRO A 71 8.18 11.80 4.57
C PRO A 71 7.12 10.94 5.26
N CYS A 72 6.83 11.20 6.53
CA CYS A 72 5.81 10.47 7.28
C CYS A 72 4.40 10.60 6.67
N VAL A 73 4.06 11.73 6.05
CA VAL A 73 2.76 11.92 5.38
C VAL A 73 2.67 11.04 4.15
N THR A 74 3.71 11.01 3.31
CA THR A 74 3.76 10.11 2.15
C THR A 74 3.73 8.65 2.59
N PHE A 75 4.46 8.28 3.64
CA PHE A 75 4.43 6.94 4.21
C PHE A 75 3.02 6.54 4.66
N GLY A 76 2.37 7.38 5.46
CA GLY A 76 1.00 7.16 5.89
C GLY A 76 0.00 7.09 4.73
N LYS A 77 0.20 7.88 3.67
CA LYS A 77 -0.61 7.85 2.44
C LYS A 77 -0.51 6.52 1.72
N THR A 78 0.73 6.06 1.50
CA THR A 78 0.99 4.78 0.84
C THR A 78 0.42 3.63 1.65
N HIS A 79 0.62 3.61 2.98
CA HIS A 79 0.02 2.61 3.86
C HIS A 79 -1.52 2.56 3.73
N HIS A 80 -2.17 3.73 3.72
CA HIS A 80 -3.63 3.81 3.57
C HIS A 80 -4.12 3.19 2.27
N ARG A 81 -3.43 3.46 1.13
CA ARG A 81 -3.74 2.82 -0.15
C ARG A 81 -3.57 1.31 -0.10
N LEU A 82 -2.53 0.84 0.59
CA LEU A 82 -2.22 -0.58 0.64
C LEU A 82 -3.21 -1.36 1.49
N ARG A 83 -3.61 -0.84 2.65
CA ARG A 83 -4.29 -1.63 3.69
C ARG A 83 -5.73 -1.21 3.97
N LYS A 84 -6.10 0.03 3.66
CA LYS A 84 -7.46 0.55 3.92
C LYS A 84 -8.26 0.74 2.64
N ASN A 85 -7.84 1.71 1.82
CA ASN A 85 -8.62 2.10 0.66
C ASN A 85 -7.72 2.72 -0.41
N GLY A 86 -7.67 2.09 -1.58
CA GLY A 86 -6.84 2.53 -2.71
C GLY A 86 -7.18 3.91 -3.27
N SER A 87 -8.45 4.33 -3.15
CA SER A 87 -8.94 5.66 -3.58
C SER A 87 -8.77 6.75 -2.51
N LEU A 88 -8.10 6.45 -1.39
CA LEU A 88 -7.88 7.37 -0.26
C LEU A 88 -9.17 7.87 0.41
N THR A 89 -10.27 7.12 0.30
CA THR A 89 -11.49 7.45 1.05
C THR A 89 -11.20 7.32 2.55
N GLY A 90 -11.51 8.37 3.32
CA GLY A 90 -11.23 8.41 4.76
C GLY A 90 -9.74 8.54 5.12
N TYR A 91 -8.89 8.95 4.18
CA TYR A 91 -7.48 9.22 4.46
C TYR A 91 -7.30 10.55 5.19
N GLU A 92 -6.54 10.52 6.28
CA GLU A 92 -6.04 11.70 6.98
C GLU A 92 -4.51 11.78 6.86
N PRO A 93 -3.93 12.96 6.57
CA PRO A 93 -2.49 13.14 6.41
C PRO A 93 -1.68 12.71 7.64
N ILE A 94 -2.18 13.05 8.83
CA ILE A 94 -1.61 12.63 10.11
C ILE A 94 -2.44 11.46 10.62
N ASN A 95 -1.97 10.25 10.36
CA ASN A 95 -2.56 9.00 10.81
C ASN A 95 -1.56 8.15 11.62
N THR A 96 -2.00 7.00 12.14
CA THR A 96 -1.16 6.07 12.91
C THR A 96 0.17 5.76 12.22
N SER A 97 0.16 5.46 10.92
CA SER A 97 1.36 5.09 10.17
C SER A 97 2.30 6.28 9.98
N CYS A 98 1.74 7.48 9.77
CA CYS A 98 2.51 8.73 9.74
C CYS A 98 3.22 8.96 11.09
N LEU A 99 2.49 8.91 12.21
CA LEU A 99 3.05 9.13 13.55
C LEU A 99 4.10 8.07 13.91
N MET A 100 3.86 6.81 13.54
CA MET A 100 4.82 5.73 13.75
C MET A 100 6.11 5.96 12.94
N PHE A 101 5.98 6.28 11.64
CA PHE A 101 7.15 6.51 10.79
C PHE A 101 7.98 7.70 11.31
N TRP A 102 7.31 8.79 11.68
CA TRP A 102 7.95 9.94 12.30
C TRP A 102 8.68 9.54 13.59
N GLY A 103 8.02 8.81 14.49
CA GLY A 103 8.63 8.27 15.71
C GLY A 103 9.86 7.44 15.42
N SER A 104 9.80 6.52 14.45
CA SER A 104 10.96 5.68 14.06
C SER A 104 12.13 6.50 13.49
N THR A 105 11.82 7.60 12.81
CA THR A 105 12.82 8.53 12.25
C THR A 105 13.60 9.23 13.37
N CYS A 106 12.93 9.61 14.46
CA CYS A 106 13.57 10.20 15.64
C CYS A 106 14.63 9.30 16.29
N PHE A 107 14.57 7.98 16.05
CA PHE A 107 15.55 7.00 16.56
C PHE A 107 16.48 6.45 15.48
N GLY A 108 16.44 6.97 14.25
CA GLY A 108 17.26 6.47 13.14
C GLY A 108 16.83 5.09 12.61
N LEU A 109 15.62 4.63 12.96
CA LEU A 109 15.08 3.31 12.60
C LEU A 109 14.10 3.35 11.42
N HIS A 110 13.99 4.48 10.73
CA HIS A 110 13.03 4.71 9.64
C HIS A 110 13.13 3.72 8.48
N TRP A 111 14.31 3.15 8.23
CA TRP A 111 14.52 2.15 7.18
C TRP A 111 13.75 0.85 7.44
N ILE A 112 13.45 0.51 8.71
CA ILE A 112 12.71 -0.71 9.05
C ILE A 112 11.25 -0.63 8.59
N PRO A 113 10.41 0.34 9.06
CA PRO A 113 9.03 0.44 8.58
C PRO A 113 8.96 0.72 7.08
N LEU A 114 9.95 1.43 6.51
CA LEU A 114 10.03 1.65 5.06
C LEU A 114 10.21 0.35 4.27
N ALA A 115 11.16 -0.50 4.67
CA ALA A 115 11.38 -1.80 4.04
C ALA A 115 10.19 -2.75 4.25
N LEU A 116 9.57 -2.73 5.43
CA LEU A 116 8.36 -3.53 5.71
C LEU A 116 7.20 -3.11 4.82
N GLN A 117 6.98 -1.80 4.62
CA GLN A 117 5.95 -1.31 3.70
C GLN A 117 6.26 -1.72 2.26
N ARG A 118 7.52 -1.63 1.83
CA ARG A 118 7.94 -2.09 0.50
C ARG A 118 7.68 -3.57 0.28
N ALA A 119 7.98 -4.42 1.26
CA ALA A 119 7.69 -5.85 1.21
C ALA A 119 6.18 -6.11 1.05
N ASN A 120 5.33 -5.35 1.75
CA ASN A 120 3.87 -5.44 1.64
C ASN A 120 3.36 -5.02 0.25
N LEU A 121 3.96 -3.97 -0.30
CA LEU A 121 3.67 -3.52 -1.66
C LEU A 121 4.06 -4.61 -2.68
N ARG A 122 5.18 -5.31 -2.47
CA ARG A 122 5.59 -6.43 -3.32
C ARG A 122 4.65 -7.63 -3.23
N GLU A 123 4.22 -7.98 -2.03
CA GLU A 123 3.28 -9.09 -1.82
C GLU A 123 1.91 -8.79 -2.43
N LYS A 124 1.32 -7.63 -2.09
CA LYS A 124 -0.02 -7.23 -2.55
C LYS A 124 -0.14 -7.20 -4.08
N TYR A 125 0.90 -6.73 -4.77
CA TYR A 125 0.86 -6.52 -6.21
C TYR A 125 1.71 -7.51 -7.02
N ASN A 126 2.24 -8.55 -6.37
CA ASN A 126 3.14 -9.55 -6.95
C ASN A 126 4.32 -8.91 -7.72
N LEU A 127 5.10 -8.06 -7.04
CA LEU A 127 6.24 -7.33 -7.62
C LEU A 127 7.56 -8.03 -7.37
N GLN A 128 8.50 -7.86 -8.29
CA GLN A 128 9.89 -8.32 -8.16
C GLN A 128 10.62 -7.66 -6.99
N GLY A 129 11.41 -8.44 -6.26
CA GLY A 129 12.27 -7.94 -5.19
C GLY A 129 12.66 -9.03 -4.18
N SER A 130 13.32 -8.61 -3.12
CA SER A 130 13.70 -9.46 -1.99
C SER A 130 13.84 -8.59 -0.75
N CYS A 131 13.81 -9.20 0.44
CA CYS A 131 13.99 -8.45 1.69
C CYS A 131 15.30 -7.66 1.72
N LEU A 132 16.41 -8.25 1.26
CA LEU A 132 17.71 -7.56 1.22
C LEU A 132 17.69 -6.34 0.29
N VAL A 133 17.02 -6.44 -0.86
CA VAL A 133 16.86 -5.29 -1.77
C VAL A 133 16.01 -4.21 -1.12
N ASP A 134 14.93 -4.59 -0.44
CA ASP A 134 14.06 -3.61 0.23
C ASP A 134 14.79 -2.85 1.34
N LEU A 135 15.60 -3.57 2.14
CA LEU A 135 16.47 -2.97 3.15
C LEU A 135 17.52 -2.04 2.52
N ALA A 136 18.17 -2.48 1.44
CA ALA A 136 19.19 -1.69 0.75
C ALA A 136 18.60 -0.41 0.14
N THR A 137 17.42 -0.48 -0.47
CA THR A 137 16.75 0.71 -1.04
C THR A 137 16.31 1.68 0.04
N ALA A 138 15.77 1.16 1.15
CA ALA A 138 15.35 1.98 2.29
C ALA A 138 16.52 2.72 2.94
N CYS A 139 17.69 2.08 3.06
CA CYS A 139 18.89 2.68 3.63
C CYS A 139 19.65 3.61 2.67
N CYS A 140 19.72 3.29 1.37
CA CYS A 140 20.52 4.04 0.39
C CYS A 140 19.84 5.34 -0.06
N CYS A 141 18.54 5.29 -0.37
CA CYS A 141 17.74 6.48 -0.66
C CYS A 141 16.30 6.27 -0.21
N GLY A 142 16.04 6.46 1.09
CA GLY A 142 14.69 6.29 1.65
C GLY A 142 13.64 7.21 1.00
N CYS A 143 14.03 8.42 0.57
CA CYS A 143 13.14 9.31 -0.19
C CYS A 143 12.74 8.71 -1.55
N CYS A 144 13.72 8.24 -2.33
CA CYS A 144 13.47 7.61 -3.63
C CYS A 144 12.61 6.36 -3.49
N ASP A 145 12.92 5.54 -2.48
CA ASP A 145 12.16 4.33 -2.16
C ASP A 145 10.71 4.66 -1.84
N LEU A 146 10.46 5.61 -0.93
CA LEU A 146 9.12 5.99 -0.53
C LEU A 146 8.29 6.59 -1.69
N ILE A 147 8.91 7.42 -2.53
CA ILE A 147 8.25 7.97 -3.71
C ILE A 147 7.92 6.87 -4.72
N GLN A 148 8.84 5.92 -4.95
CA GLN A 148 8.57 4.78 -5.82
C GLN A 148 7.39 3.95 -5.30
N GLN A 149 7.33 3.71 -3.98
CA GLN A 149 6.22 2.98 -3.36
C GLN A 149 4.87 3.70 -3.53
N GLU A 150 4.78 5.01 -3.28
CA GLU A 150 3.53 5.77 -3.45
C GLU A 150 3.06 5.77 -4.90
N LYS A 151 3.97 6.02 -5.86
CA LYS A 151 3.63 6.02 -7.29
C LYS A 151 3.16 4.66 -7.76
N GLU A 152 3.78 3.60 -7.25
CA GLU A 152 3.40 2.23 -7.60
C GLU A 152 2.02 1.87 -7.01
N ALA A 153 1.76 2.23 -5.76
CA ALA A 153 0.45 2.04 -5.12
C ALA A 153 -0.64 2.78 -5.89
N GLU A 154 -0.43 4.06 -6.18
CA GLU A 154 -1.38 4.88 -6.93
C GLU A 154 -1.67 4.31 -8.33
N PHE A 155 -0.63 3.95 -9.08
CA PHE A 155 -0.77 3.38 -10.43
C PHE A 155 -1.59 2.09 -10.44
N ARG A 156 -1.41 1.23 -9.43
CA ARG A 156 -2.06 -0.09 -9.37
C ARG A 156 -3.48 -0.04 -8.83
N GLU A 157 -3.74 0.83 -7.86
CA GLU A 157 -5.10 1.08 -7.39
C GLU A 157 -5.94 1.74 -8.50
N ALA A 158 -5.37 2.66 -9.28
CA ALA A 158 -6.04 3.24 -10.45
C ALA A 158 -6.40 2.18 -11.50
N GLN A 159 -5.48 1.25 -11.82
CA GLN A 159 -5.77 0.15 -12.74
C GLN A 159 -6.88 -0.77 -12.22
N THR A 160 -6.84 -1.11 -10.93
CA THR A 160 -7.86 -1.95 -10.31
C THR A 160 -9.24 -1.28 -10.38
N ALA A 161 -9.31 0.03 -10.14
CA ALA A 161 -10.55 0.81 -10.23
C ALA A 161 -11.08 0.95 -11.67
N ILE A 162 -10.20 1.01 -12.68
CA ILE A 162 -10.63 0.99 -14.09
C ILE A 162 -11.17 -0.39 -14.46
N ALA A 163 -10.47 -1.45 -14.06
CA ALA A 163 -10.88 -2.82 -14.32
C ALA A 163 -12.27 -3.11 -13.74
N SER A 164 -12.55 -2.67 -12.50
CA SER A 164 -13.86 -2.88 -11.87
C SER A 164 -15.00 -2.14 -12.59
N LYS A 165 -14.79 -0.90 -13.03
CA LYS A 165 -15.79 -0.13 -13.80
C LYS A 165 -16.06 -0.72 -15.19
N GLY A 166 -15.08 -1.36 -15.81
CA GLY A 166 -15.24 -2.03 -17.11
C GLY A 166 -16.20 -3.23 -17.08
N TYR A 167 -16.38 -3.86 -15.92
CA TYR A 167 -17.31 -4.99 -15.76
C TYR A 167 -18.78 -4.56 -15.50
N GLU A 168 -19.08 -3.27 -15.29
CA GLU A 168 -20.47 -2.80 -15.09
C GLU A 168 -21.27 -2.55 -16.39
N ALA A 169 -20.70 -2.82 -17.57
CA ALA A 169 -21.33 -2.50 -18.85
C ALA A 169 -21.84 -3.73 -19.66
N THR A 170 -22.63 -4.63 -19.08
CA THR A 170 -23.53 -5.55 -19.84
C THR A 170 -24.67 -6.10 -18.96
N ALA A 171 -25.48 -5.25 -18.34
CA ALA A 171 -26.72 -5.66 -17.65
C ALA A 171 -28.00 -5.22 -18.40
N GLY A 172 -27.94 -5.14 -19.74
CA GLY A 172 -29.03 -4.57 -20.54
C GLY A 172 -29.16 -5.03 -21.98
N MET A 173 -28.59 -6.19 -22.37
CA MET A 173 -28.91 -6.78 -23.68
C MET A 173 -30.15 -7.69 -23.55
N SER A 174 -31.34 -7.10 -23.61
CA SER A 174 -32.55 -7.85 -23.93
C SER A 174 -32.48 -8.28 -25.40
N ILE A 175 -32.48 -9.60 -25.63
CA ILE A 175 -32.64 -10.18 -26.97
C ILE A 175 -34.12 -9.97 -27.37
N PRO A 176 -34.43 -9.27 -28.48
CA PRO A 176 -35.80 -9.23 -28.99
C PRO A 176 -36.22 -10.64 -29.41
N GLN A 177 -37.36 -11.12 -28.90
CA GLN A 177 -37.94 -12.38 -29.36
C GLN A 177 -38.46 -12.19 -30.79
N PRO A 178 -38.16 -13.11 -31.74
CA PRO A 178 -38.75 -13.05 -33.06
C PRO A 178 -40.25 -13.37 -32.99
N GLU A 179 -41.05 -12.44 -33.48
CA GLU A 179 -42.50 -12.53 -33.66
C GLU A 179 -42.86 -13.72 -34.56
N GLN A 180 -43.48 -14.77 -34.00
CA GLN A 180 -44.04 -15.88 -34.78
C GLN A 180 -45.32 -15.43 -35.48
N LYS A 181 -45.22 -15.18 -36.79
CA LYS A 181 -46.36 -15.20 -37.72
C LYS A 181 -46.54 -16.63 -38.23
N VAL A 182 -47.65 -17.28 -37.89
CA VAL A 182 -48.72 -17.80 -38.79
C VAL A 182 -49.89 -18.24 -37.91
#